data_AF-A0A6P0RAZ7-F1
#
_entry.id   AF-A0A6P0RAZ7-F1
#
_cell.length_a   1.000
_cell.length_b   1.000
_cell.length_c   1.000
_cell.angle_alpha   90.00
_cell.angle_beta   90.00
_cell.angle_gamma   90.00
#
_symmetry.space_group_name_H-M   'P 1'
#
loop_
_entity.id
_entity.type
_entity.pdbx_description
1 polymer ?
#
loop_
_entity_poly.entity_id
_entity_poly.type
_entity_poly.pdbx_seq_one_letter_code
_entity_poly.pdbx_strand_id
1 'polypeptide(L)'
;MYHILQNEKTFNFLDPFIEKNELLIDSIVPYSNGKHIMMACKINKEPVEVIKGDLVECFLVVKNEHSAKGGLKLQFLGMRLVCDNGMTVPEELGSISFRHSKTLESKMSELQGFLDIEKKNFLYRN
;
A
#
# COMPACT_ATOMS: atom_id res chain seq x y z
N MET A 1 -20.06 -9.15 13.74
CA MET A 1 -20.81 -7.88 13.53
C MET A 1 -19.97 -7.00 12.61
N TYR A 2 -20.53 -6.56 11.49
CA TYR A 2 -19.88 -5.68 10.52
C TYR A 2 -19.75 -4.27 11.12
N HIS A 3 -18.55 -3.69 11.08
CA HIS A 3 -18.28 -2.34 11.58
C HIS A 3 -17.33 -1.64 10.62
N ILE A 4 -17.77 -0.52 10.06
CA ILE A 4 -17.04 0.23 9.03
C ILE A 4 -15.82 0.90 9.68
N LEU A 5 -14.62 0.60 9.19
CA LEU A 5 -13.41 1.30 9.62
C LEU A 5 -13.32 2.66 8.93
N GLN A 6 -13.42 3.73 9.71
CA GLN A 6 -13.39 5.12 9.23
C GLN A 6 -12.07 5.49 8.54
N ASN A 7 -12.12 6.46 7.62
CA ASN A 7 -10.95 6.91 6.87
C ASN A 7 -9.81 7.38 7.78
N GLU A 8 -10.14 8.12 8.83
CA GLU A 8 -9.18 8.59 9.84
C GLU A 8 -8.37 7.43 10.43
N LYS A 9 -9.02 6.32 10.80
CA LYS A 9 -8.33 5.12 11.30
C LYS A 9 -7.42 4.48 10.26
N THR A 10 -7.71 4.64 8.97
CA THR A 10 -6.85 4.17 7.87
C THR A 10 -5.61 5.04 7.73
N PHE A 11 -5.72 6.34 8.01
CA PHE A 11 -4.60 7.28 7.99
C PHE A 11 -3.68 7.02 9.18
N ASN A 12 -4.25 6.88 10.38
CA ASN A 12 -3.50 6.57 11.60
C ASN A 12 -2.68 5.26 11.51
N PHE A 13 -3.06 4.34 10.62
CA PHE A 13 -2.30 3.12 10.36
C PHE A 13 -0.94 3.40 9.68
N LEU A 14 -0.87 4.43 8.85
CA LEU A 14 0.34 4.78 8.11
C LEU A 14 1.26 5.72 8.90
N ASP A 15 0.71 6.43 9.91
CA ASP A 15 1.44 7.39 10.73
C ASP A 15 2.80 6.86 11.24
N PRO A 16 2.92 5.66 11.83
CA PRO A 16 4.21 5.20 12.35
C PRO A 16 5.29 5.04 11.27
N PHE A 17 4.90 4.76 10.02
CA PHE A 17 5.81 4.63 8.90
C PHE A 17 6.16 5.98 8.28
N ILE A 18 5.20 6.91 8.27
CA ILE A 18 5.41 8.28 7.80
C ILE A 18 6.32 9.02 8.78
N GLU A 19 6.09 8.89 10.08
CA GLU A 19 6.91 9.48 11.15
C GLU A 19 8.36 8.96 11.13
N LYS A 20 8.56 7.67 10.80
CA LYS A 20 9.89 7.08 10.60
C LYS A 20 10.51 7.39 9.23
N ASN A 21 9.81 8.18 8.40
CA ASN A 21 10.24 8.52 7.05
C ASN A 21 10.46 7.29 6.15
N GLU A 22 9.71 6.20 6.37
CA GLU A 22 9.75 4.98 5.55
C GLU A 22 8.73 5.00 4.42
N LEU A 23 7.66 5.78 4.58
CA LEU A 23 6.63 6.02 3.57
C LEU A 23 6.47 7.53 3.36
N LEU A 24 6.36 7.94 2.10
CA LEU A 24 5.99 9.30 1.70
C LEU A 24 4.62 9.23 1.05
N ILE A 25 3.66 10.01 1.55
CA ILE A 25 2.34 10.12 0.91
C ILE A 25 2.55 10.77 -0.47
N ASP A 26 2.16 10.06 -1.52
CA ASP A 26 2.18 10.56 -2.89
C ASP A 26 0.83 11.18 -3.25
N SER A 27 -0.26 10.43 -3.04
CA SER A 27 -1.59 10.87 -3.42
C SER A 27 -2.68 10.23 -2.56
N ILE A 28 -3.76 11.00 -2.33
CA ILE A 28 -4.98 10.55 -1.66
C ILE A 28 -6.15 10.87 -2.56
N VAL A 29 -6.90 9.85 -2.96
CA VAL A 29 -7.99 9.95 -3.92
C VAL A 29 -9.28 9.42 -3.29
N PRO A 30 -10.20 10.31 -2.87
CA PRO A 30 -11.56 9.91 -2.54
C PRO A 30 -12.37 9.71 -3.82
N TYR A 31 -13.24 8.70 -3.85
CA TYR A 31 -14.17 8.48 -4.95
C TYR A 31 -15.49 7.87 -4.47
N SER A 32 -16.51 7.86 -5.35
CA SER A 32 -17.88 7.49 -5.00
C SER A 32 -18.45 8.31 -3.83
N ASN A 33 -18.32 9.64 -3.92
CA ASN A 33 -18.79 10.56 -2.89
C ASN A 33 -18.20 10.29 -1.49
N GLY A 34 -16.90 9.94 -1.43
CA GLY A 34 -16.19 9.67 -0.19
C GLY A 34 -16.39 8.27 0.41
N LYS A 35 -17.17 7.39 -0.25
CA LYS A 35 -17.37 6.00 0.17
C LYS A 35 -16.15 5.10 -0.05
N HIS A 36 -15.22 5.54 -0.88
CA HIS A 36 -13.93 4.89 -1.01
C HIS A 36 -12.82 5.92 -0.92
N ILE A 37 -11.70 5.50 -0.34
CA ILE A 37 -10.44 6.22 -0.39
C ILE A 37 -9.38 5.27 -0.92
N MET A 38 -8.56 5.80 -1.83
CA MET A 38 -7.28 5.21 -2.19
C MET A 38 -6.17 6.14 -1.72
N MET A 39 -5.14 5.61 -1.08
CA MET A 39 -3.91 6.34 -0.78
C MET A 39 -2.74 5.59 -1.42
N ALA A 40 -1.91 6.30 -2.17
CA ALA A 40 -0.62 5.81 -2.61
C ALA A 40 0.48 6.43 -1.76
N CYS A 41 1.35 5.58 -1.22
CA CYS A 41 2.54 5.98 -0.48
C CYS A 41 3.77 5.43 -1.17
N LYS A 42 4.68 6.31 -1.60
CA LYS A 42 6.00 5.90 -2.07
C LYS A 42 6.79 5.34 -0.90
N ILE A 43 7.51 4.26 -1.11
CA ILE A 43 8.46 3.75 -0.13
C ILE A 43 9.71 4.60 -0.21
N ASN A 44 10.09 5.21 0.91
CA ASN A 44 11.16 6.19 0.96
C ASN A 44 12.54 5.51 0.96
N LYS A 45 12.93 5.03 -0.21
CA LYS A 45 14.22 4.41 -0.46
C LYS A 45 14.59 4.60 -1.92
N GLU A 46 15.88 4.45 -2.21
CA GLU A 46 16.36 4.39 -3.59
C GLU A 46 15.61 3.32 -4.40
N PRO A 47 15.29 3.59 -5.67
CA PRO A 47 14.70 2.60 -6.57
C PRO A 47 15.53 1.31 -6.60
N VAL A 48 14.85 0.17 -6.66
CA VAL A 48 15.52 -1.13 -6.73
C VAL A 48 15.88 -1.42 -8.17
N GLU A 49 17.16 -1.67 -8.44
CA GLU A 49 17.63 -2.13 -9.75
C GLU A 49 17.47 -3.65 -9.83
N VAL A 50 16.44 -4.12 -10.54
CA VAL A 50 16.16 -5.57 -10.66
C VAL A 50 17.05 -6.25 -11.69
N ILE A 51 17.43 -5.50 -12.74
CA ILE A 51 18.42 -5.85 -13.77
C ILE A 51 19.16 -4.54 -14.10
N LYS A 52 20.40 -4.62 -14.57
CA LYS A 52 21.19 -3.45 -14.96
C LYS A 52 20.39 -2.49 -15.86
N GLY A 53 20.16 -1.26 -15.39
CA GLY A 53 19.42 -0.20 -16.06
C GLY A 53 17.90 -0.21 -15.86
N ASP A 54 17.37 -1.14 -15.07
CA ASP A 54 15.93 -1.35 -14.85
C ASP A 54 15.57 -1.04 -13.40
N LEU A 55 15.23 0.24 -13.17
CA LEU A 55 14.87 0.77 -11.86
C LEU A 55 13.37 0.61 -11.61
N VAL A 56 13.04 0.07 -10.43
CA VAL A 56 11.67 -0.09 -9.95
C VAL A 56 11.46 0.76 -8.71
N GLU A 57 10.50 1.68 -8.78
CA GLU A 57 10.03 2.42 -7.61
C GLU A 57 8.90 1.66 -6.92
N CYS A 58 8.87 1.67 -5.59
CA CYS A 58 7.85 0.93 -4.85
C CYS A 58 6.82 1.83 -4.20
N PHE A 59 5.58 1.37 -4.25
CA PHE A 59 4.43 2.02 -3.64
C PHE A 59 3.64 1.04 -2.79
N LEU A 60 3.21 1.51 -1.61
CA LEU A 60 2.12 0.91 -0.87
C LEU A 60 0.83 1.64 -1.24
N VAL A 61 -0.12 0.90 -1.83
CA VAL A 61 -1.46 1.40 -2.14
C VAL A 61 -2.46 0.86 -1.14
N VAL A 62 -3.08 1.76 -0.40
CA VAL A 62 -4.15 1.48 0.57
C VAL A 62 -5.49 1.81 -0.06
N LYS A 63 -6.40 0.84 -0.12
CA LYS A 63 -7.78 1.03 -0.57
C LYS A 63 -8.72 0.71 0.57
N ASN A 64 -9.49 1.69 1.01
CA ASN A 64 -10.55 1.49 1.98
C ASN A 64 -11.90 1.72 1.30
N GLU A 65 -12.75 0.69 1.32
CA GLU A 65 -14.12 0.74 0.84
C GLU A 65 -15.11 0.65 2.00
N HIS A 66 -15.94 1.68 2.17
CA HIS A 66 -16.95 1.80 3.23
C HIS A 66 -18.31 1.18 2.85
N SER A 67 -18.31 0.14 2.02
CA SER A 67 -19.53 -0.55 1.59
C SER A 67 -19.73 -1.85 2.38
N ALA A 68 -20.99 -2.27 2.55
CA ALA A 68 -21.37 -3.48 3.31
C ALA A 68 -20.71 -4.79 2.83
N LYS A 69 -20.06 -4.78 1.66
CA LYS A 69 -19.30 -5.91 1.08
C LYS A 69 -17.80 -5.65 0.97
N GLY A 70 -17.36 -4.41 1.18
CA GLY A 70 -15.98 -3.96 1.05
C GLY A 70 -15.14 -4.09 2.31
N GLY A 71 -13.92 -3.57 2.22
CA GLY A 71 -12.88 -3.80 3.21
C GLY A 71 -11.65 -2.91 3.01
N LEU A 72 -10.61 -3.21 3.78
CA LEU A 72 -9.28 -2.61 3.63
C LEU A 72 -8.43 -3.53 2.76
N LYS A 73 -7.86 -3.01 1.67
CA LYS A 73 -6.88 -3.71 0.83
C LYS A 73 -5.57 -2.94 0.85
N LEU A 74 -4.48 -3.65 1.09
CA LEU A 74 -3.11 -3.16 0.89
C LEU A 74 -2.53 -3.84 -0.33
N GLN A 75 -1.95 -3.07 -1.24
CA GLN A 75 -1.27 -3.57 -2.44
C GLN A 75 0.14 -2.99 -2.48
N PHE A 76 1.13 -3.86 -2.64
CA PHE A 76 2.50 -3.47 -2.88
C PHE A 76 2.72 -3.44 -4.39
N LEU A 77 3.04 -2.26 -4.94
CA LEU A 77 3.19 -2.05 -6.37
C LEU A 77 4.64 -1.67 -6.68
N GLY A 78 5.20 -2.31 -7.70
CA GLY A 78 6.43 -1.88 -8.38
C GLY A 78 6.06 -1.05 -9.60
N MET A 79 6.58 0.16 -9.69
CA MET A 79 6.44 1.03 -10.86
C MET A 79 7.72 0.91 -11.67
N ARG A 80 7.64 0.21 -12.80
CA ARG A 80 8.79 -0.12 -13.65
C ARG A 80 8.76 0.71 -14.93
N LEU A 81 9.87 1.35 -15.27
CA LEU A 81 10.02 2.03 -16.55
C LEU A 81 10.35 1.01 -17.64
N VAL A 82 9.48 0.89 -18.65
CA VAL A 82 9.72 0.03 -19.80
C VAL A 82 10.52 0.80 -20.85
N CYS A 83 11.82 0.48 -20.97
CA CYS A 83 12.74 1.19 -21.87
C CYS A 83 12.29 1.19 -23.34
N ASP A 84 11.61 0.14 -23.79
CA ASP A 84 11.18 -0.01 -25.19
C ASP A 84 10.13 1.04 -25.62
N ASN A 85 9.33 1.54 -24.67
CA ASN A 85 8.22 2.46 -24.99
C ASN A 85 8.13 3.70 -24.07
N GLY A 86 9.00 3.82 -23.07
CA GLY A 86 9.05 4.94 -22.13
C GLY A 86 7.87 5.01 -21.14
N MET A 87 7.00 3.99 -21.10
CA MET A 87 5.88 3.95 -20.17
C MET A 87 6.29 3.36 -18.82
N THR A 88 5.72 3.89 -17.75
CA THR A 88 5.80 3.26 -16.42
C THR A 88 4.63 2.31 -16.24
N VAL A 89 4.94 1.04 -15.99
CA VAL A 89 3.94 -0.02 -15.81
C VAL A 89 3.88 -0.41 -14.33
N PRO A 90 2.68 -0.43 -13.70
CA PRO A 90 2.50 -0.97 -12.37
C PRO A 90 2.50 -2.50 -12.40
N GLU A 91 3.29 -3.11 -11.52
CA GLU A 91 3.31 -4.54 -11.24
C GLU A 91 2.84 -4.79 -9.80
N GLU A 92 1.84 -5.65 -9.60
CA GLU A 92 1.43 -6.05 -8.25
C GLU A 92 2.39 -7.11 -7.71
N LEU A 93 3.18 -6.72 -6.70
CA LEU A 93 4.18 -7.56 -6.07
C LEU A 93 3.58 -8.41 -4.95
N GLY A 94 2.49 -7.93 -4.35
CA GLY A 94 1.73 -8.63 -3.34
C GLY A 94 0.53 -7.83 -2.87
N SER A 95 -0.49 -8.51 -2.35
CA SER A 95 -1.62 -7.83 -1.71
C SER A 95 -2.27 -8.63 -0.60
N ILE A 96 -2.89 -7.91 0.33
CA ILE A 96 -3.66 -8.48 1.42
C ILE A 96 -4.97 -7.70 1.58
N SER A 97 -6.06 -8.42 1.83
CA SER A 97 -7.40 -7.85 1.92
C SER A 97 -8.10 -8.28 3.20
N PHE A 98 -8.77 -7.35 3.84
CA PHE A 98 -9.50 -7.57 5.08
C PHE A 98 -10.93 -7.09 4.95
N ARG A 99 -11.87 -7.90 5.41
CA ARG A 99 -13.25 -7.44 5.61
C ARG A 99 -13.34 -6.57 6.85
N HIS A 100 -14.18 -5.54 6.78
CA HIS A 100 -14.56 -4.72 7.93
C HIS A 100 -15.19 -5.58 9.02
N SER A 101 -14.53 -5.68 10.17
CA SER A 101 -15.00 -6.40 11.36
C SER A 101 -14.56 -5.67 12.64
N LYS A 102 -15.23 -5.95 13.75
CA LYS A 102 -14.81 -5.46 15.09
C LYS A 102 -13.39 -5.90 15.49
N THR A 103 -12.85 -6.95 14.86
CA THR A 103 -11.52 -7.50 15.12
C THR A 103 -10.48 -7.08 14.09
N LEU A 104 -10.81 -6.15 13.20
CA LEU A 104 -9.85 -5.63 12.22
C LEU A 104 -8.71 -4.89 12.90
N GLU A 105 -8.98 -4.19 14.01
CA GLU A 105 -7.96 -3.52 14.82
C GLU A 105 -6.93 -4.52 15.38
N SER A 106 -7.36 -5.70 15.83
CA SER A 106 -6.44 -6.77 16.26
C SER A 106 -5.63 -7.40 15.13
N LYS A 107 -6.04 -7.22 13.86
CA LYS A 107 -5.30 -7.66 12.67
C LYS A 107 -4.29 -6.61 12.17
N MET A 108 -4.26 -5.43 12.79
CA MET A 108 -3.32 -4.37 12.44
C MET A 108 -1.85 -4.75 12.75
N SER A 109 -1.61 -5.62 13.72
CA SER A 109 -0.28 -6.17 13.97
C SER A 109 0.16 -7.18 12.90
N GLU A 110 -0.75 -8.02 12.40
CA GLU A 110 -0.49 -8.91 11.26
C GLU A 110 -0.15 -8.10 9.99
N LEU A 111 -0.81 -6.95 9.84
CA LEU A 111 -0.56 -5.99 8.77
C LEU A 111 0.84 -5.36 8.82
N GLN A 112 1.27 -4.94 10.01
CA GLN A 112 2.64 -4.46 10.22
C GLN A 112 3.66 -5.52 9.80
N GLY A 113 3.45 -6.77 10.24
CA GLY A 113 4.32 -7.90 9.88
C GLY A 113 4.33 -8.18 8.37
N PHE A 114 3.18 -8.10 7.70
CA PHE A 114 3.11 -8.24 6.24
C PHE A 114 3.91 -7.14 5.54
N LEU A 115 3.78 -5.89 5.95
CA LEU A 115 4.55 -4.78 5.36
C LEU A 115 6.05 -4.94 5.58
N ASP A 116 6.47 -5.37 6.78
CA ASP A 116 7.87 -5.59 7.09
C ASP A 116 8.45 -6.75 6.26
N ILE A 117 7.68 -7.83 6.07
CA ILE A 117 8.05 -8.99 5.24
C ILE A 117 8.12 -8.61 3.76
N GLU A 118 7.12 -7.93 3.20
CA GLU A 118 7.12 -7.56 1.78
C GLU A 118 8.19 -6.52 1.46
N LYS A 119 8.39 -5.53 2.36
CA LYS A 119 9.57 -4.65 2.29
C LYS A 119 10.84 -5.50 2.26
N LYS A 120 11.02 -6.47 3.15
CA LYS A 120 12.23 -7.31 3.15
C LYS A 120 12.36 -8.15 1.87
N ASN A 121 11.29 -8.84 1.45
CA ASN A 121 11.32 -9.72 0.28
C ASN A 121 11.64 -8.95 -0.99
N PHE A 122 11.07 -7.76 -1.16
CA PHE A 122 11.34 -6.95 -2.33
C PHE A 122 12.71 -6.26 -2.26
N LEU A 123 13.13 -5.81 -1.07
CA LEU A 123 14.38 -5.07 -0.90
C LEU A 123 15.65 -5.95 -0.84
N TYR A 124 15.51 -7.25 -0.56
CA TYR A 124 16.65 -8.17 -0.41
C TYR A 124 16.63 -9.35 -1.39
N ARG A 125 15.75 -9.35 -2.40
CA ARG A 125 15.86 -10.24 -3.56
C ARG A 125 17.04 -9.76 -4.42
N ASN A 126 18.25 -10.14 -4.03
CA ASN A 126 19.42 -10.20 -4.89
C ASN A 126 19.66 -11.66 -5.29
#